data_AF-A0A0F9C281-F1
#
_entry.id   AF-A0A0F9C281-F1
#
_cell.length_a   1.000
_cell.length_b   1.000
_cell.length_c   1.000
_cell.angle_alpha   90.00
_cell.angle_beta   90.00
_cell.angle_gamma   90.00
#
_symmetry.space_group_name_H-M   'P 1'
#
loop_
_entity.id
_entity.type
_entity.pdbx_description
1 polymer ?
#
loop_
_entity_poly.entity_id
_entity_poly.type
_entity_poly.pdbx_seq_one_letter_code
_entity_poly.pdbx_strand_id
1 'polypeptide(L)'
;SYTGTEILLDEADFHERFGASYEALLPLIHDTGGRLFAVSTPNFDLVDSPFRQVFQKSSHQLYLGYYDRPGRTDETYQYAEAQSQDKARFEKENSRTAEEALAPPRTRAFFEPGSLTAMMAETMPAREVLGPLSIWREPVVAGKYILAADTAWGVTGSYNCGAIFDAKTWDQVAELHGRLHPNEMAYELWQLHKKYNHAYMVLERAGEGQERDGESVVVVDKVEELMEACECHTQGYISTRMFYYDWKSLDPQRPGWQTDSKTRPDMLGEFREAVRGRELIIRSREGVTEMMTFVRNDKGRPEASKGAYDDRVMTYAEAWAVRDIANFGMGSAPKQTVTGTW
;
A
#
# COMPACT_ATOMS: atom_id res chain seq x y z
N SER A 1 -45.58 3.48 15.05
CA SER A 1 -44.15 3.34 15.36
C SER A 1 -43.67 4.66 15.92
N TYR A 2 -42.92 4.64 17.03
CA TYR A 2 -42.19 5.84 17.43
C TYR A 2 -40.87 5.81 16.67
N THR A 3 -40.65 6.83 15.84
CA THR A 3 -39.43 6.97 15.05
C THR A 3 -38.50 7.85 15.85
N GLY A 4 -37.48 7.27 16.48
CA GLY A 4 -36.47 8.04 17.20
C GLY A 4 -35.77 8.98 16.22
N THR A 5 -35.73 10.27 16.51
CA THR A 5 -35.05 11.25 15.65
C THR A 5 -33.55 11.33 15.92
N GLU A 6 -33.12 10.93 17.12
CA GLU A 6 -31.72 10.93 17.55
C GLU A 6 -31.42 9.68 18.38
N ILE A 7 -30.32 9.01 18.06
CA ILE A 7 -29.87 7.77 18.71
C ILE A 7 -28.41 7.98 19.13
N LEU A 8 -28.11 7.70 20.39
CA LEU A 8 -26.76 7.69 20.93
C LEU A 8 -26.37 6.26 21.31
N LEU A 9 -25.25 5.78 20.77
CA LEU A 9 -24.62 4.53 21.16
C LEU A 9 -23.27 4.86 21.79
N ASP A 10 -23.17 4.63 23.10
CA ASP A 10 -21.92 4.74 23.85
C ASP A 10 -21.20 3.37 23.85
N GLU A 11 -19.87 3.38 23.98
CA GLU A 11 -18.97 2.22 23.85
C GLU A 11 -19.32 1.28 22.68
N ALA A 12 -19.66 1.90 21.55
CA ALA A 12 -20.15 1.21 20.36
C ALA A 12 -19.20 0.13 19.81
N ASP A 13 -17.89 0.26 20.02
CA ASP A 13 -16.86 -0.69 19.55
C ASP A 13 -16.85 -2.00 20.36
N PHE A 14 -17.48 -2.00 21.54
CA PHE A 14 -17.61 -3.16 22.42
C PHE A 14 -18.98 -3.85 22.28
N HIS A 15 -19.89 -3.29 21.49
CA HIS A 15 -21.20 -3.89 21.24
C HIS A 15 -21.11 -5.00 20.18
N GLU A 16 -21.23 -6.26 20.61
CA GLU A 16 -21.23 -7.43 19.71
C GLU A 16 -22.24 -7.32 18.55
N ARG A 17 -23.38 -6.65 18.80
CA ARG A 17 -24.46 -6.46 17.83
C ARG A 17 -24.48 -5.07 17.18
N PHE A 18 -23.40 -4.30 17.29
CA PHE A 18 -23.35 -2.96 16.69
C PHE A 18 -23.68 -2.99 15.20
N GLY A 19 -23.02 -3.87 14.43
CA GLY A 19 -23.24 -3.97 12.99
C GLY A 19 -24.71 -4.25 12.63
N ALA A 20 -25.34 -5.23 13.29
CA ALA A 20 -26.75 -5.55 13.07
C ALA A 20 -27.68 -4.39 13.47
N SER A 21 -27.35 -3.69 14.55
CA SER A 21 -28.12 -2.52 15.01
C SER A 21 -27.99 -1.35 14.04
N TYR A 22 -26.78 -1.09 13.53
CA TYR A 22 -26.50 -0.07 12.55
C TYR A 22 -27.29 -0.30 11.25
N GLU A 23 -27.26 -1.53 10.71
CA GLU A 23 -28.01 -1.92 9.51
C GLU A 23 -29.53 -1.71 9.69
N ALA A 24 -30.07 -2.09 10.85
CA ALA A 24 -31.49 -1.87 11.17
C ALA A 24 -31.86 -0.38 11.27
N LEU A 25 -30.90 0.50 11.53
CA LEU A 25 -31.08 1.94 11.62
C LEU A 25 -30.84 2.68 10.30
N LEU A 26 -30.30 2.05 9.27
CA LEU A 26 -30.03 2.71 7.99
C LEU A 26 -31.27 3.37 7.36
N PRO A 27 -32.47 2.73 7.30
CA PRO A 27 -33.66 3.38 6.75
C PRO A 27 -34.06 4.63 7.54
N LEU A 28 -33.86 4.62 8.87
CA LEU A 28 -34.12 5.78 9.70
C LEU A 28 -33.18 6.95 9.35
N ILE A 29 -31.89 6.64 9.24
CA ILE A 29 -30.84 7.65 8.99
C ILE A 29 -30.99 8.24 7.58
N HIS A 30 -31.26 7.39 6.58
CA HIS A 30 -31.31 7.82 5.17
C HIS A 30 -32.66 8.38 4.75
N ASP A 31 -33.78 7.76 5.16
CA ASP A 31 -35.10 8.07 4.60
C ASP A 31 -35.89 9.07 5.45
N THR A 32 -35.60 9.14 6.76
CA THR A 32 -36.38 9.97 7.70
C THR A 32 -35.60 11.11 8.34
N GLY A 33 -34.30 11.23 8.05
CA GLY A 33 -33.42 12.26 8.59
C GLY A 33 -33.05 12.06 10.07
N GLY A 34 -33.17 10.84 10.58
CA GLY A 34 -32.71 10.50 11.93
C GLY A 34 -31.19 10.59 12.06
N ARG A 35 -30.69 10.90 13.26
CA ARG A 35 -29.26 11.03 13.54
C ARG A 35 -28.77 9.91 14.44
N LEU A 36 -27.65 9.30 14.07
CA LEU A 36 -26.92 8.35 14.91
C LEU A 36 -25.62 8.99 15.38
N PHE A 37 -25.44 9.07 16.70
CA PHE A 37 -24.20 9.40 17.37
C PHE A 37 -23.62 8.10 17.93
N ALA A 38 -22.54 7.60 17.36
CA ALA A 38 -21.83 6.44 17.90
C ALA A 38 -20.48 6.90 18.46
N VAL A 39 -20.26 6.64 19.74
CA VAL A 39 -19.05 7.04 20.48
C VAL A 39 -18.45 5.78 21.08
N SER A 40 -17.12 5.65 21.03
CA SER A 40 -16.44 4.53 21.65
C SER A 40 -14.95 4.81 21.79
N THR A 41 -14.34 4.17 22.78
CA THR A 41 -12.91 3.90 22.73
C THR A 41 -12.63 2.73 21.77
N PRO A 42 -11.43 2.63 21.17
CA PRO A 42 -11.12 1.55 20.23
C PRO A 42 -11.02 0.21 20.97
N ASN A 43 -11.68 -0.83 20.46
CA ASN A 43 -11.57 -2.19 20.97
C ASN A 43 -10.30 -2.86 20.42
N PHE A 44 -9.38 -3.29 21.30
CA PHE A 44 -8.07 -3.83 20.90
C PHE A 44 -8.13 -5.26 20.37
N ASP A 45 -9.11 -6.03 20.83
CA ASP A 45 -9.30 -7.41 20.41
C ASP A 45 -9.91 -7.48 19.01
N LEU A 46 -10.61 -6.40 18.60
CA LEU A 46 -11.37 -6.31 17.37
C LEU A 46 -10.89 -5.13 16.49
N VAL A 47 -9.73 -5.33 15.85
CA VAL A 47 -9.08 -4.31 14.99
C VAL A 47 -9.99 -3.79 13.88
N ASP A 48 -10.87 -4.65 13.36
CA ASP A 48 -11.76 -4.37 12.22
C ASP A 48 -13.24 -4.45 12.61
N SER A 49 -13.58 -3.90 13.76
CA SER A 49 -14.96 -3.91 14.23
C SER A 49 -15.92 -3.19 13.27
N PRO A 50 -17.22 -3.55 13.30
CA PRO A 50 -18.24 -2.81 12.56
C PRO A 50 -18.28 -1.31 12.91
N PHE A 51 -17.98 -0.94 14.16
CA PHE A 51 -17.90 0.46 14.57
C PHE A 51 -16.77 1.21 13.86
N ARG A 52 -15.55 0.66 13.85
CA ARG A 52 -14.40 1.29 13.19
C ARG A 52 -14.62 1.48 11.70
N GLN A 53 -15.24 0.50 11.04
CA GLN A 53 -15.58 0.61 9.62
C GLN A 53 -16.58 1.73 9.35
N VAL A 54 -17.60 1.88 10.20
CA VAL A 54 -18.57 2.99 10.10
C VAL A 54 -17.88 4.32 10.38
N PHE A 55 -17.03 4.39 11.40
CA PHE A 55 -16.25 5.58 11.73
C PHE A 55 -15.39 6.02 10.55
N GLN A 56 -14.55 5.13 10.00
CA GLN A 56 -13.64 5.43 8.87
C GLN A 56 -14.36 5.87 7.59
N LYS A 57 -15.57 5.35 7.33
CA LYS A 57 -16.36 5.69 6.13
C LYS A 57 -17.24 6.94 6.32
N SER A 58 -17.43 7.39 7.55
CA SER A 58 -18.30 8.53 7.85
C SER A 58 -17.66 9.83 7.36
N SER A 59 -18.47 10.75 6.82
CA SER A 59 -18.04 12.13 6.54
C SER A 59 -18.10 13.04 7.78
N HIS A 60 -18.66 12.57 8.88
CA HIS A 60 -18.85 13.31 10.13
C HIS A 60 -18.10 12.60 11.26
N GLN A 61 -16.77 12.61 11.19
CA GLN A 61 -15.90 12.01 12.20
C GLN A 61 -15.44 13.08 13.19
N LEU A 62 -15.51 12.78 14.48
CA LEU A 62 -14.85 13.55 15.53
C LEU A 62 -13.99 12.57 16.33
N TYR A 63 -12.70 12.87 16.40
CA TYR A 63 -11.76 12.14 17.25
C TYR A 63 -11.23 13.11 18.31
N LEU A 64 -11.23 12.66 19.56
CA LEU A 64 -10.67 13.39 20.69
C LEU A 64 -9.51 12.56 21.24
N GLY A 65 -8.30 13.01 20.96
CA GLY A 65 -7.08 12.41 21.47
C GLY A 65 -6.83 12.79 22.93
N TYR A 66 -5.75 12.23 23.48
CA TYR A 66 -5.38 12.44 24.88
C TYR A 66 -5.34 13.92 25.29
N TYR A 67 -4.70 14.77 24.49
CA TYR A 67 -4.49 16.19 24.82
C TYR A 67 -5.73 17.07 24.63
N ASP A 68 -6.76 16.59 23.93
CA ASP A 68 -8.01 17.33 23.73
C ASP A 68 -8.85 17.39 25.01
N ARG A 69 -8.57 16.49 25.96
CA ARG A 69 -9.23 16.50 27.27
C ARG A 69 -8.61 17.59 28.15
N PRO A 70 -9.42 18.52 28.70
CA PRO A 70 -8.91 19.57 29.57
C PRO A 70 -8.06 19.03 30.72
N GLY A 71 -6.87 19.63 30.92
CA GLY A 71 -5.94 19.27 31.98
C GLY A 71 -4.98 18.11 31.66
N ARG A 72 -5.00 17.56 30.44
CA ARG A 72 -4.00 16.59 29.98
C ARG A 72 -2.77 17.30 29.40
N THR A 73 -1.60 17.00 29.95
CA THR A 73 -0.28 17.48 29.52
C THR A 73 0.68 16.31 29.27
N ASP A 74 1.84 16.58 28.67
CA ASP A 74 2.91 15.58 28.51
C ASP A 74 3.33 14.95 29.84
N GLU A 75 3.37 15.73 30.92
CA GLU A 75 3.72 15.21 32.25
C GLU A 75 2.66 14.22 32.73
N THR A 76 1.38 14.53 32.54
CA THR A 76 0.28 13.61 32.90
C THR A 76 0.29 12.36 32.03
N TYR A 77 0.73 12.46 30.77
CA TYR A 77 0.84 11.33 29.86
C TYR A 77 1.93 10.37 30.34
N GLN A 78 3.14 10.88 30.54
CA GLN A 78 4.30 10.10 30.99
C GLN A 78 4.05 9.46 32.35
N TYR A 79 3.40 10.20 33.28
CA TYR A 79 3.03 9.65 34.58
C TYR A 79 2.04 8.48 34.45
N ALA A 80 0.99 8.64 33.65
CA ALA A 80 -0.01 7.59 33.46
C ALA A 80 0.55 6.38 32.70
N GLU A 81 1.41 6.62 31.71
CA GLU A 81 2.13 5.58 30.97
C GLU A 81 3.02 4.76 31.89
N ALA A 82 3.79 5.42 32.77
CA ALA A 82 4.69 4.77 33.71
C ALA A 82 3.95 3.89 34.74
N GLN A 83 2.69 4.19 35.03
CA GLN A 83 1.86 3.39 35.94
C GLN A 83 1.08 2.27 35.23
N SER A 84 1.01 2.28 33.89
CA SER A 84 0.32 1.23 33.16
C SER A 84 1.13 -0.07 33.16
N GLN A 85 0.49 -1.16 33.55
CA GLN A 85 1.04 -2.52 33.42
C GLN A 85 1.00 -3.01 31.96
N ASP A 86 0.05 -2.49 31.17
CA ASP A 86 -0.12 -2.81 29.75
C ASP A 86 0.12 -1.54 28.93
N LYS A 87 1.36 -1.38 28.46
CA LYS A 87 1.76 -0.22 27.66
C LYS A 87 1.03 -0.17 26.32
N ALA A 88 0.77 -1.33 25.71
CA ALA A 88 0.13 -1.39 24.40
C ALA A 88 -1.34 -0.95 24.49
N ARG A 89 -2.04 -1.40 25.54
CA ARG A 89 -3.40 -0.96 25.85
C ARG A 89 -3.44 0.53 26.20
N PHE A 90 -2.49 0.99 27.02
CA PHE A 90 -2.40 2.39 27.42
C PHE A 90 -2.23 3.34 26.23
N GLU A 91 -1.26 3.07 25.34
CA GLU A 91 -1.00 3.89 24.14
C GLU A 91 -2.25 4.06 23.29
N LYS A 92 -3.10 3.03 23.25
CA LYS A 92 -4.30 3.04 22.44
C LYS A 92 -5.49 3.76 23.08
N GLU A 93 -5.77 3.49 24.35
CA GLU A 93 -6.80 4.21 25.13
C GLU A 93 -6.44 5.70 25.27
N ASN A 94 -5.14 6.01 25.20
CA ASN A 94 -4.60 7.37 25.30
C ASN A 94 -3.92 7.77 23.98
N SER A 95 -4.49 7.39 22.85
CA SER A 95 -3.97 7.77 21.53
C SER A 95 -4.07 9.28 21.32
N ARG A 96 -3.12 9.83 20.55
CA ARG A 96 -3.04 11.28 20.28
C ARG A 96 -3.78 11.65 19.00
N THR A 97 -3.83 10.73 18.05
CA THR A 97 -4.53 10.89 16.76
C THR A 97 -5.41 9.69 16.45
N ALA A 98 -6.38 9.89 15.54
CA ALA A 98 -7.27 8.83 15.09
C ALA A 98 -6.48 7.68 14.43
N GLU A 99 -5.41 8.00 13.71
CA GLU A 99 -4.53 7.01 13.09
C GLU A 99 -3.83 6.15 14.16
N GLU A 100 -3.31 6.78 15.22
CA GLU A 100 -2.73 6.05 16.36
C GLU A 100 -3.78 5.17 17.06
N ALA A 101 -5.03 5.63 17.18
CA ALA A 101 -6.11 4.85 17.79
C ALA A 101 -6.46 3.61 16.96
N LEU A 102 -6.60 3.79 15.65
CA LEU A 102 -7.07 2.78 14.71
C LEU A 102 -5.98 1.78 14.26
N ALA A 103 -4.70 2.10 14.48
CA ALA A 103 -3.62 1.17 14.15
C ALA A 103 -3.82 -0.23 14.79
N PRO A 104 -3.26 -1.30 14.23
CA PRO A 104 -3.32 -2.62 14.83
C PRO A 104 -2.48 -2.70 16.13
N PRO A 105 -2.76 -3.67 17.03
CA PRO A 105 -1.90 -3.98 18.16
C PRO A 105 -0.47 -4.31 17.69
N ARG A 106 0.54 -3.90 18.45
CA ARG A 106 1.96 -4.14 18.13
C ARG A 106 2.29 -5.61 17.89
N THR A 107 1.55 -6.53 18.53
CA THR A 107 1.70 -7.99 18.38
C THR A 107 1.24 -8.52 17.03
N ARG A 108 0.30 -7.82 16.35
CA ARG A 108 -0.21 -8.17 15.02
C ARG A 108 0.42 -7.33 13.90
N ALA A 109 0.95 -6.16 14.19
CA ALA A 109 1.59 -5.29 13.19
C ALA A 109 2.71 -6.04 12.43
N PHE A 110 2.71 -5.94 11.10
CA PHE A 110 3.77 -6.55 10.30
C PHE A 110 5.05 -5.71 10.29
N PHE A 111 4.90 -4.39 10.12
CA PHE A 111 5.98 -3.42 10.23
C PHE A 111 6.11 -2.89 11.65
N GLU A 112 7.30 -2.41 12.00
CA GLU A 112 7.54 -1.80 13.31
C GLU A 112 6.83 -0.42 13.39
N PRO A 113 5.95 -0.20 14.38
CA PRO A 113 5.19 1.04 14.49
C PRO A 113 6.06 2.30 14.57
N GLY A 114 7.18 2.27 15.31
CA GLY A 114 8.07 3.42 15.43
C GLY A 114 8.68 3.85 14.10
N SER A 115 9.06 2.88 13.27
CA SER A 115 9.55 3.12 11.91
C SER A 115 8.48 3.79 11.04
N LEU A 116 7.23 3.30 11.10
CA LEU A 116 6.10 3.89 10.37
C LEU A 116 5.71 5.29 10.85
N THR A 117 5.73 5.56 12.16
CA THR A 117 5.48 6.90 12.70
C THR A 117 6.51 7.90 12.18
N ALA A 118 7.78 7.52 12.16
CA ALA A 118 8.83 8.35 11.58
C ALA A 118 8.63 8.54 10.07
N MET A 119 8.18 7.51 9.34
CA MET A 119 7.92 7.64 7.90
C MET A 119 6.74 8.57 7.63
N MET A 120 5.67 8.45 8.43
CA MET A 120 4.48 9.31 8.36
C MET A 120 4.85 10.79 8.49
N ALA A 121 5.79 11.12 9.37
CA ALA A 121 6.27 12.49 9.56
C ALA A 121 7.06 13.05 8.35
N GLU A 122 7.58 12.18 7.47
CA GLU A 122 8.34 12.55 6.27
C GLU A 122 7.50 12.52 4.98
N THR A 123 6.25 12.06 5.08
CA THR A 123 5.27 12.16 4.00
C THR A 123 5.04 13.63 3.66
N MET A 124 4.68 13.89 2.41
CA MET A 124 4.40 15.25 1.95
C MET A 124 3.34 15.24 0.85
N PRO A 125 2.55 16.31 0.71
CA PRO A 125 1.64 16.42 -0.41
C PRO A 125 2.42 16.35 -1.73
N ALA A 126 1.82 15.73 -2.74
CA ALA A 126 2.37 15.72 -4.08
C ALA A 126 2.51 17.15 -4.61
N ARG A 127 3.59 17.41 -5.34
CA ARG A 127 3.83 18.69 -6.00
C ARG A 127 2.83 18.94 -7.13
N GLU A 128 2.46 17.87 -7.82
CA GLU A 128 1.50 17.88 -8.91
C GLU A 128 0.60 16.65 -8.81
N VAL A 129 -0.70 16.84 -9.06
CA VAL A 129 -1.70 15.77 -9.08
C VAL A 129 -2.46 15.86 -10.41
N LEU A 130 -2.37 14.81 -11.22
CA LEU A 130 -2.98 14.68 -12.54
C LEU A 130 -3.90 13.46 -12.55
N GLY A 131 -5.18 13.66 -12.17
CA GLY A 131 -6.12 12.55 -12.02
C GLY A 131 -5.61 11.53 -10.98
N PRO A 132 -5.39 10.25 -11.34
CA PRO A 132 -4.87 9.24 -10.42
C PRO A 132 -3.35 9.31 -10.19
N LEU A 133 -2.63 10.20 -10.89
CA LEU A 133 -1.18 10.33 -10.80
C LEU A 133 -0.78 11.44 -9.82
N SER A 134 0.02 11.08 -8.83
CA SER A 134 0.69 11.99 -7.89
C SER A 134 2.19 12.05 -8.20
N ILE A 135 2.74 13.26 -8.30
CA ILE A 135 4.16 13.50 -8.60
C ILE A 135 4.78 14.33 -7.47
N TRP A 136 5.81 13.79 -6.82
CA TRP A 136 6.62 14.50 -5.83
C TRP A 136 7.87 15.12 -6.42
N ARG A 137 8.49 14.44 -7.40
CA ARG A 137 9.73 14.90 -8.03
C ARG A 137 9.78 14.55 -9.52
N GLU A 138 9.98 15.56 -10.35
CA GLU A 138 10.25 15.38 -11.79
C GLU A 138 11.57 14.61 -12.02
N PRO A 139 11.67 13.84 -13.12
CA PRO A 139 12.88 13.09 -13.44
C PRO A 139 14.06 14.05 -13.68
N VAL A 140 15.22 13.65 -13.19
CA VAL A 140 16.48 14.37 -13.46
C VAL A 140 17.20 13.71 -14.63
N VAL A 141 17.97 14.49 -15.38
CA VAL A 141 18.74 14.00 -16.52
C VAL A 141 19.64 12.83 -16.07
N ALA A 142 19.58 11.72 -16.80
CA ALA A 142 20.31 10.48 -16.52
C ALA A 142 20.01 9.83 -15.14
N GLY A 143 18.94 10.26 -14.46
CA GLY A 143 18.40 9.58 -13.28
C GLY A 143 17.95 8.15 -13.63
N LYS A 144 18.09 7.23 -12.68
CA LYS A 144 17.70 5.83 -12.81
C LYS A 144 16.51 5.58 -11.93
N TYR A 145 15.47 4.96 -12.47
CA TYR A 145 14.20 4.81 -11.79
C TYR A 145 13.71 3.37 -11.90
N ILE A 146 13.03 2.90 -10.85
CA ILE A 146 12.29 1.64 -10.84
C ILE A 146 10.81 2.02 -10.82
N LEU A 147 10.03 1.46 -11.73
CA LEU A 147 8.57 1.58 -11.76
C LEU A 147 7.98 0.21 -11.44
N ALA A 148 7.41 0.05 -10.25
CA ALA A 148 6.67 -1.15 -9.89
C ALA A 148 5.17 -0.93 -10.03
N ALA A 149 4.40 -1.98 -10.31
CA ALA A 149 2.95 -1.90 -10.28
C ALA A 149 2.27 -3.22 -9.91
N ASP A 150 1.41 -3.15 -8.90
CA ASP A 150 0.40 -4.16 -8.59
C ASP A 150 -0.89 -3.81 -9.36
N THR A 151 -1.32 -4.72 -10.23
CA THR A 151 -2.44 -4.50 -11.13
C THR A 151 -3.61 -5.40 -10.73
N ALA A 152 -4.66 -4.77 -10.20
CA ALA A 152 -5.88 -5.46 -9.86
C ALA A 152 -6.68 -5.83 -11.11
N TRP A 153 -7.26 -7.03 -11.11
CA TRP A 153 -7.83 -7.68 -12.30
C TRP A 153 -9.26 -7.23 -12.64
N GLY A 154 -9.55 -5.93 -12.59
CA GLY A 154 -10.86 -5.39 -12.99
C GLY A 154 -12.07 -5.94 -12.20
N VAL A 155 -11.86 -6.79 -11.19
CA VAL A 155 -12.90 -7.23 -10.27
C VAL A 155 -13.37 -5.98 -9.53
N THR A 156 -14.65 -5.69 -9.68
CA THR A 156 -15.34 -4.52 -9.13
C THR A 156 -14.98 -4.31 -7.65
N GLY A 157 -14.01 -3.44 -7.37
CA GLY A 157 -13.67 -3.03 -5.99
C GLY A 157 -12.20 -2.70 -5.71
N SER A 158 -11.25 -3.35 -6.39
CA SER A 158 -9.81 -3.22 -6.10
C SER A 158 -9.16 -2.01 -6.79
N TYR A 159 -8.12 -1.44 -6.17
CA TYR A 159 -7.35 -0.33 -6.74
C TYR A 159 -6.12 -0.88 -7.49
N ASN A 160 -5.67 -0.15 -8.50
CA ASN A 160 -4.36 -0.36 -9.09
C ASN A 160 -3.37 0.58 -8.41
N CYS A 161 -2.14 0.11 -8.23
CA CYS A 161 -1.04 0.94 -7.78
C CYS A 161 0.16 0.79 -8.72
N GLY A 162 0.75 1.92 -9.10
CA GLY A 162 2.08 1.99 -9.70
C GLY A 162 2.92 2.98 -8.90
N ALA A 163 4.16 2.65 -8.59
CA ALA A 163 5.06 3.52 -7.81
C ALA A 163 6.42 3.63 -8.48
N ILE A 164 6.97 4.85 -8.48
CA ILE A 164 8.28 5.14 -9.05
C ILE A 164 9.24 5.53 -7.95
N PHE A 165 10.36 4.82 -7.87
CA PHE A 165 11.46 5.10 -6.95
C PHE A 165 12.72 5.50 -7.71
N ASP A 166 13.45 6.48 -7.19
CA ASP A 166 14.82 6.73 -7.61
C ASP A 166 15.72 5.56 -7.16
N ALA A 167 16.35 4.87 -8.11
CA ALA A 167 17.10 3.64 -7.84
C ALA A 167 18.38 3.88 -7.01
N LYS A 168 18.83 5.13 -6.86
CA LYS A 168 20.00 5.48 -6.04
C LYS A 168 19.58 5.89 -4.63
N THR A 169 18.56 6.73 -4.50
CA THR A 169 18.17 7.31 -3.20
C THR A 169 17.00 6.59 -2.55
N TRP A 170 16.32 5.69 -3.25
CA TRP A 170 15.07 5.04 -2.83
C TRP A 170 14.00 6.02 -2.37
N ASP A 171 13.98 7.19 -3.01
CA ASP A 171 12.96 8.22 -2.80
C ASP A 171 11.78 7.96 -3.73
N GLN A 172 10.57 7.89 -3.19
CA GLN A 172 9.36 7.79 -3.99
C GLN A 172 9.13 9.11 -4.73
N VAL A 173 9.20 9.08 -6.07
CA VAL A 173 9.12 10.28 -6.91
C VAL A 173 7.76 10.47 -7.57
N ALA A 174 7.01 9.38 -7.79
CA ALA A 174 5.63 9.42 -8.28
C ALA A 174 4.85 8.16 -7.89
N GLU A 175 3.53 8.27 -7.93
CA GLU A 175 2.59 7.19 -7.65
C GLU A 175 1.36 7.36 -8.53
N LEU A 176 0.99 6.31 -9.25
CA LEU A 176 -0.28 6.16 -9.93
C LEU A 176 -1.17 5.30 -9.04
N HIS A 177 -2.26 5.84 -8.52
CA HIS A 177 -3.19 5.05 -7.72
C HIS A 177 -4.63 5.39 -8.05
N GLY A 178 -5.40 4.39 -8.45
CA GLY A 178 -6.80 4.59 -8.82
C GLY A 178 -7.43 3.35 -9.43
N ARG A 179 -8.66 3.51 -9.92
CA ARG A 179 -9.37 2.46 -10.64
C ARG A 179 -9.24 2.76 -12.13
N LEU A 180 -8.33 2.03 -12.78
CA LEU A 180 -8.06 2.17 -14.20
C LEU A 180 -8.43 0.86 -14.90
N HIS A 181 -8.98 0.98 -16.11
CA HIS A 181 -9.14 -0.19 -16.96
C HIS A 181 -7.74 -0.77 -17.32
N PRO A 182 -7.55 -2.09 -17.47
CA PRO A 182 -6.23 -2.67 -17.76
C PRO A 182 -5.46 -2.02 -18.92
N ASN A 183 -6.16 -1.67 -20.02
CA ASN A 183 -5.56 -0.94 -21.14
C ASN A 183 -5.08 0.47 -20.77
N GLU A 184 -5.86 1.21 -19.96
CA GLU A 184 -5.50 2.54 -19.49
C GLU A 184 -4.30 2.45 -18.55
N MET A 185 -4.32 1.48 -17.61
CA MET A 185 -3.20 1.21 -16.71
C MET A 185 -1.91 0.91 -17.48
N ALA A 186 -1.97 0.03 -18.49
CA ALA A 186 -0.81 -0.29 -19.32
C ALA A 186 -0.25 0.95 -20.04
N TYR A 187 -1.13 1.80 -20.57
CA TYR A 187 -0.72 3.02 -21.25
C TYR A 187 -0.09 4.03 -20.30
N GLU A 188 -0.69 4.27 -19.12
CA GLU A 188 -0.15 5.17 -18.10
C GLU A 188 1.22 4.70 -17.60
N LEU A 189 1.37 3.39 -17.33
CA LEU A 189 2.66 2.80 -16.94
C LEU A 189 3.74 2.99 -18.02
N TRP A 190 3.40 2.78 -19.29
CA TRP A 190 4.32 3.00 -20.40
C TRP A 190 4.72 4.48 -20.54
N GLN A 191 3.79 5.41 -20.36
CA GLN A 191 4.05 6.85 -20.39
C GLN A 191 4.97 7.27 -19.24
N LEU A 192 4.73 6.73 -18.03
CA LEU A 192 5.58 6.94 -16.87
C LEU A 192 6.98 6.35 -17.07
N HIS A 193 7.08 5.14 -17.62
CA HIS A 193 8.35 4.53 -18.01
C HIS A 193 9.16 5.48 -18.90
N LYS A 194 8.54 6.05 -19.95
CA LYS A 194 9.20 7.01 -20.84
C LYS A 194 9.57 8.31 -20.14
N LYS A 195 8.66 8.87 -19.33
CA LYS A 195 8.90 10.11 -18.58
C LYS A 195 10.11 9.96 -17.66
N TYR A 196 10.21 8.86 -16.93
CA TYR A 196 11.28 8.60 -15.96
C TYR A 196 12.47 7.86 -16.56
N ASN A 197 13.01 8.40 -17.66
CA ASN A 197 14.26 7.94 -18.30
C ASN A 197 14.29 6.44 -18.63
N HIS A 198 13.19 5.90 -19.16
CA HIS A 198 13.04 4.46 -19.39
C HIS A 198 13.20 3.65 -18.11
N ALA A 199 12.40 3.99 -17.09
CA ALA A 199 12.40 3.34 -15.78
C ALA A 199 12.34 1.81 -15.90
N TYR A 200 13.08 1.09 -15.06
CA TYR A 200 13.03 -0.37 -15.05
C TYR A 200 11.69 -0.83 -14.48
N MET A 201 10.87 -1.49 -15.30
CA MET A 201 9.50 -1.87 -14.94
C MET A 201 9.44 -3.22 -14.23
N VAL A 202 8.64 -3.29 -13.17
CA VAL A 202 8.32 -4.50 -12.42
C VAL A 202 6.81 -4.56 -12.31
N LEU A 203 6.19 -5.40 -13.11
CA LEU A 203 4.73 -5.43 -13.19
C LEU A 203 4.26 -6.78 -12.66
N GLU A 204 3.39 -6.79 -11.65
CA GLU A 204 2.82 -8.04 -11.18
C GLU A 204 2.04 -8.72 -12.31
N ARG A 205 2.37 -9.98 -12.55
CA ARG A 205 1.65 -10.85 -13.48
C ARG A 205 0.67 -11.68 -12.68
N ALA A 206 -0.62 -11.42 -12.88
CA ALA A 206 -1.68 -12.28 -12.36
C ALA A 206 -1.48 -13.74 -12.80
N GLY A 207 -1.67 -14.69 -11.88
CA GLY A 207 -1.39 -16.11 -12.13
C GLY A 207 -2.25 -16.73 -13.24
N GLU A 208 -1.73 -17.79 -13.87
CA GLU A 208 -2.51 -18.61 -14.81
C GLU A 208 -3.71 -19.26 -14.10
N GLY A 209 -4.91 -19.13 -14.68
CA GLY A 209 -6.10 -19.89 -14.25
C GLY A 209 -7.13 -19.13 -13.40
N GLN A 210 -7.00 -17.82 -13.22
CA GLN A 210 -8.11 -16.99 -12.73
C GLN A 210 -9.12 -16.74 -13.88
N GLU A 211 -10.42 -16.93 -13.61
CA GLU A 211 -11.49 -16.92 -14.60
C GLU A 211 -11.49 -15.64 -15.46
N ARG A 212 -11.58 -15.87 -16.77
CA ARG A 212 -11.35 -14.90 -17.84
C ARG A 212 -12.70 -14.51 -18.44
N ASP A 213 -13.32 -13.43 -17.96
CA ASP A 213 -14.50 -12.87 -18.62
C ASP A 213 -14.06 -12.10 -19.89
N GLY A 214 -13.91 -12.85 -20.99
CA GLY A 214 -14.07 -12.42 -22.39
C GLY A 214 -13.03 -11.47 -23.02
N GLU A 215 -12.49 -10.50 -22.26
CA GLU A 215 -11.62 -9.41 -22.75
C GLU A 215 -10.36 -9.28 -21.88
N SER A 216 -9.73 -10.41 -21.55
CA SER A 216 -8.62 -10.48 -20.59
C SER A 216 -7.33 -9.85 -21.11
N VAL A 217 -7.21 -8.54 -21.03
CA VAL A 217 -5.93 -7.85 -21.23
C VAL A 217 -5.11 -7.97 -19.96
N VAL A 218 -4.01 -8.72 -20.04
CA VAL A 218 -2.98 -8.71 -19.00
C VAL A 218 -2.17 -7.44 -19.17
N VAL A 219 -2.11 -6.59 -18.14
CA VAL A 219 -1.38 -5.31 -18.18
C VAL A 219 0.06 -5.52 -18.64
N VAL A 220 0.73 -6.54 -18.11
CA VAL A 220 2.10 -6.92 -18.50
C VAL A 220 2.24 -7.17 -20.00
N ASP A 221 1.33 -7.98 -20.58
CA ASP A 221 1.38 -8.32 -22.01
C ASP A 221 1.14 -7.09 -22.89
N LYS A 222 0.22 -6.20 -22.46
CA LYS A 222 -0.03 -4.94 -23.18
C LYS A 222 1.15 -3.97 -23.07
N VAL A 223 1.80 -3.89 -21.92
CA VAL A 223 3.01 -3.08 -21.76
C VAL A 223 4.14 -3.66 -22.62
N GLU A 224 4.31 -4.97 -22.68
CA GLU A 224 5.31 -5.61 -23.55
C GLU A 224 5.09 -5.24 -25.03
N GLU A 225 3.84 -5.28 -25.52
CA GLU A 225 3.48 -4.81 -26.87
C GLU A 225 3.86 -3.33 -27.08
N LEU A 226 3.52 -2.46 -26.12
CA LEU A 226 3.86 -1.02 -26.19
C LEU A 226 5.38 -0.77 -26.15
N MET A 227 6.15 -1.67 -25.52
CA MET A 227 7.60 -1.58 -25.43
C MET A 227 8.29 -1.89 -26.76
N GLU A 228 7.67 -2.64 -27.67
CA GLU A 228 8.19 -2.84 -29.04
C GLU A 228 8.31 -1.51 -29.80
N ALA A 229 7.40 -0.56 -29.52
CA ALA A 229 7.42 0.79 -30.08
C ALA A 229 8.32 1.77 -29.30
N CYS A 230 8.98 1.33 -28.21
CA CYS A 230 9.87 2.18 -27.43
C CYS A 230 11.20 2.44 -28.16
N GLU A 231 11.67 3.68 -28.14
CA GLU A 231 13.01 4.06 -28.63
C GLU A 231 14.14 3.31 -27.91
N CYS A 232 13.87 2.87 -26.68
CA CYS A 232 14.76 2.03 -25.89
C CYS A 232 14.99 0.63 -26.49
N HIS A 233 14.19 0.21 -27.47
CA HIS A 233 14.28 -1.09 -28.16
C HIS A 233 14.99 -1.04 -29.53
N THR A 234 15.32 0.13 -30.07
CA THR A 234 15.58 0.30 -31.52
C THR A 234 16.97 -0.13 -32.02
N GLN A 235 17.83 -0.78 -31.21
CA GLN A 235 19.22 -1.04 -31.61
C GLN A 235 19.77 -2.45 -31.31
N GLY A 236 18.93 -3.47 -31.18
CA GLY A 236 19.40 -4.87 -31.07
C GLY A 236 20.13 -5.20 -29.77
N TYR A 237 20.17 -4.27 -28.82
CA TYR A 237 20.57 -4.48 -27.43
C TYR A 237 19.30 -4.66 -26.62
N ILE A 238 18.78 -5.88 -26.55
CA ILE A 238 17.66 -6.20 -25.65
C ILE A 238 18.22 -6.20 -24.22
N SER A 239 18.36 -5.00 -23.63
CA SER A 239 18.12 -4.84 -22.21
C SER A 239 16.69 -4.33 -22.11
N THR A 240 15.72 -5.23 -22.26
CA THR A 240 14.32 -4.94 -21.95
C THR A 240 14.30 -4.29 -20.57
N ARG A 241 13.81 -3.05 -20.50
CA ARG A 241 13.69 -2.27 -19.24
C ARG A 241 12.51 -2.79 -18.42
N MET A 242 12.41 -4.11 -18.30
CA MET A 242 11.31 -4.84 -17.71
C MET A 242 11.87 -6.07 -17.01
N PHE A 243 11.30 -6.37 -15.85
CA PHE A 243 11.62 -7.57 -15.08
C PHE A 243 10.97 -8.81 -15.70
N TYR A 244 11.66 -9.93 -15.62
CA TYR A 244 11.17 -11.25 -16.03
C TYR A 244 11.29 -12.19 -14.83
N TYR A 245 10.23 -12.92 -14.51
CA TYR A 245 10.20 -13.85 -13.38
C TYR A 245 11.31 -14.90 -13.47
N ASP A 246 11.64 -15.33 -14.68
CA ASP A 246 12.72 -16.25 -15.00
C ASP A 246 14.04 -15.53 -15.36
N TRP A 247 14.32 -14.36 -14.77
CA TRP A 247 15.54 -13.57 -15.02
C TRP A 247 16.87 -14.31 -14.83
N LYS A 248 16.88 -15.44 -14.10
CA LYS A 248 18.07 -16.30 -13.93
C LYS A 248 18.29 -17.24 -15.13
N SER A 249 17.30 -17.37 -16.02
CA SER A 249 17.41 -18.13 -17.27
C SER A 249 18.39 -17.44 -18.22
N LEU A 250 19.06 -18.24 -19.06
CA LEU A 250 19.85 -17.71 -20.17
C LEU A 250 18.98 -17.06 -21.25
N ASP A 251 17.72 -17.45 -21.31
CA ASP A 251 16.70 -16.94 -22.21
C ASP A 251 15.40 -16.72 -21.41
N PRO A 252 15.24 -15.57 -20.74
CA PRO A 252 14.03 -15.24 -19.98
C PRO A 252 12.83 -15.01 -20.91
N GLN A 253 11.71 -15.68 -20.62
CA GLN A 253 10.51 -15.69 -21.47
C GLN A 253 9.23 -15.34 -20.69
N ARG A 254 9.34 -15.05 -19.39
CA ARG A 254 8.20 -14.80 -18.50
C ARG A 254 8.23 -13.36 -17.99
N PRO A 255 7.71 -12.38 -18.76
CA PRO A 255 7.71 -10.98 -18.35
C PRO A 255 6.82 -10.76 -17.13
N GLY A 256 7.26 -9.85 -16.26
CA GLY A 256 6.58 -9.48 -15.03
C GLY A 256 7.09 -10.24 -13.79
N TRP A 257 6.63 -9.77 -12.64
CA TRP A 257 6.82 -10.37 -11.33
C TRP A 257 5.72 -11.41 -11.07
N GLN A 258 6.01 -12.49 -10.35
CA GLN A 258 4.99 -13.44 -9.92
C GLN A 258 5.05 -13.58 -8.40
N THR A 259 3.98 -13.17 -7.74
CA THR A 259 3.80 -13.33 -6.29
C THR A 259 3.23 -14.71 -6.00
N ASP A 260 4.06 -15.61 -5.48
CA ASP A 260 3.69 -16.97 -5.11
C ASP A 260 4.04 -17.28 -3.64
N SER A 261 3.79 -18.51 -3.20
CA SER A 261 4.06 -18.92 -1.82
C SER A 261 5.54 -18.90 -1.43
N LYS A 262 6.45 -18.82 -2.40
CA LYS A 262 7.89 -18.70 -2.19
C LYS A 262 8.35 -17.25 -2.29
N THR A 263 7.91 -16.49 -3.30
CA THR A 263 8.37 -15.12 -3.52
C THR A 263 7.75 -14.12 -2.53
N ARG A 264 6.47 -14.28 -2.16
CA ARG A 264 5.78 -13.35 -1.26
C ARG A 264 6.44 -13.23 0.13
N PRO A 265 6.79 -14.33 0.83
CA PRO A 265 7.43 -14.22 2.15
C PRO A 265 8.78 -13.52 2.11
N ASP A 266 9.62 -13.83 1.10
CA ASP A 266 10.95 -13.24 0.96
C ASP A 266 10.83 -11.75 0.60
N MET A 267 10.00 -11.41 -0.37
CA MET A 267 9.72 -10.02 -0.78
C MET A 267 9.24 -9.15 0.38
N LEU A 268 8.20 -9.59 1.11
CA LEU A 268 7.68 -8.85 2.26
C LEU A 268 8.67 -8.83 3.42
N GLY A 269 9.45 -9.91 3.60
CA GLY A 269 10.50 -9.98 4.60
C GLY A 269 11.57 -8.93 4.38
N GLU A 270 12.15 -8.88 3.18
CA GLU A 270 13.17 -7.88 2.81
C GLU A 270 12.64 -6.45 2.88
N PHE A 271 11.41 -6.22 2.40
CA PHE A 271 10.78 -4.91 2.48
C PHE A 271 10.58 -4.45 3.92
N ARG A 272 10.18 -5.36 4.83
CA ARG A 272 10.05 -5.06 6.26
C ARG A 272 11.38 -4.66 6.88
N GLU A 273 12.47 -5.34 6.53
CA GLU A 273 13.79 -4.99 7.04
C GLU A 273 14.24 -3.61 6.52
N ALA A 274 13.95 -3.28 5.26
CA ALA A 274 14.25 -1.97 4.67
C ALA A 274 13.46 -0.83 5.32
N VAL A 275 12.18 -1.07 5.63
CA VAL A 275 11.34 -0.13 6.41
C VAL A 275 11.93 0.09 7.80
N ARG A 276 12.34 -0.99 8.48
CA ARG A 276 13.00 -0.90 9.80
C ARG A 276 14.34 -0.16 9.73
N GLY A 277 15.11 -0.42 8.68
CA GLY A 277 16.41 0.21 8.43
C GLY A 277 16.30 1.64 7.89
N ARG A 278 15.09 2.13 7.59
CA ARG A 278 14.84 3.43 6.95
C ARG A 278 15.59 3.59 5.63
N GLU A 279 15.69 2.50 4.86
CA GLU A 279 16.47 2.44 3.61
C GLU A 279 15.76 3.05 2.40
N LEU A 280 14.48 3.38 2.55
CA LEU A 280 13.65 4.02 1.53
C LEU A 280 12.80 5.15 2.13
N ILE A 281 12.39 6.07 1.27
CA ILE A 281 11.54 7.21 1.61
C ILE A 281 10.23 7.08 0.83
N ILE A 282 9.14 6.85 1.53
CA ILE A 282 7.78 6.84 0.97
C ILE A 282 7.16 8.21 1.24
N ARG A 283 6.77 8.90 0.16
CA ARG A 283 6.19 10.25 0.21
C ARG A 283 4.68 10.23 0.34
N SER A 284 4.04 9.18 -0.15
CA SER A 284 2.60 8.95 -0.10
C SER A 284 2.13 8.74 1.34
N ARG A 285 1.27 9.64 1.85
CA ARG A 285 0.65 9.51 3.18
C ARG A 285 -0.27 8.29 3.22
N GLU A 286 -1.02 8.08 2.14
CA GLU A 286 -1.93 6.97 1.94
C GLU A 286 -1.14 5.65 1.91
N GLY A 287 0.02 5.62 1.25
CA GLY A 287 0.92 4.47 1.27
C GLY A 287 1.42 4.10 2.66
N VAL A 288 1.89 5.07 3.43
CA VAL A 288 2.28 4.80 4.83
C VAL A 288 1.07 4.37 5.67
N THR A 289 -0.12 4.90 5.39
CA THR A 289 -1.36 4.50 6.08
C THR A 289 -1.72 3.03 5.81
N GLU A 290 -1.63 2.57 4.56
CA GLU A 290 -1.83 1.14 4.23
C GLU A 290 -0.82 0.25 4.94
N MET A 291 0.46 0.66 5.00
CA MET A 291 1.48 -0.06 5.77
C MET A 291 1.16 -0.13 7.26
N MET A 292 0.57 0.93 7.84
CA MET A 292 0.13 0.91 9.25
C MET A 292 -1.00 -0.10 9.48
N THR A 293 -1.84 -0.36 8.48
CA THR A 293 -2.93 -1.36 8.55
C THR A 293 -2.52 -2.76 8.09
N PHE A 294 -1.26 -2.96 7.69
CA PHE A 294 -0.75 -4.25 7.24
C PHE A 294 -0.35 -5.14 8.45
N VAL A 295 -1.06 -6.25 8.63
CA VAL A 295 -1.04 -7.08 9.84
C VAL A 295 -0.77 -8.54 9.55
N ARG A 296 -0.38 -9.29 10.57
CA ARG A 296 -0.44 -10.74 10.58
C ARG A 296 -1.84 -11.18 10.99
N ASN A 297 -2.50 -11.96 10.14
CA ASN A 297 -3.76 -12.58 10.48
C ASN A 297 -3.59 -13.70 11.53
N ASP A 298 -4.68 -14.36 11.92
CA ASP A 298 -4.67 -15.42 12.94
C ASP A 298 -3.80 -16.64 12.58
N LYS A 299 -3.46 -16.80 11.29
CA LYS A 299 -2.54 -17.84 10.80
C LYS A 299 -1.09 -17.34 10.65
N GLY A 300 -0.81 -16.10 11.08
CA GLY A 300 0.49 -15.46 11.00
C GLY A 300 0.86 -14.90 9.61
N ARG A 301 -0.04 -14.99 8.62
CA ARG A 301 0.18 -14.51 7.24
C ARG A 301 0.03 -12.97 7.20
N PRO A 302 1.00 -12.24 6.62
CA PRO A 302 0.88 -10.80 6.41
C PRO A 302 -0.14 -10.44 5.30
N GLU A 303 -1.10 -9.60 5.62
CA GLU A 303 -2.15 -9.06 4.74
C GLU A 303 -2.72 -7.75 5.30
N ALA A 304 -3.46 -6.98 4.48
CA ALA A 304 -4.24 -5.85 4.98
C ALA A 304 -5.23 -6.30 6.06
N SER A 305 -5.45 -5.45 7.07
CA SER A 305 -6.58 -5.66 7.99
C SER A 305 -7.90 -5.57 7.24
N LYS A 306 -8.96 -6.18 7.79
CA LYS A 306 -10.24 -6.32 7.08
C LYS A 306 -10.84 -4.94 6.77
N GLY A 307 -10.99 -4.65 5.48
CA GLY A 307 -11.53 -3.38 4.99
C GLY A 307 -10.47 -2.33 4.65
N ALA A 308 -9.19 -2.62 4.93
CA ALA A 308 -8.06 -1.87 4.41
C ALA A 308 -7.58 -2.46 3.06
N TYR A 309 -6.68 -1.73 2.41
CA TYR A 309 -6.04 -2.12 1.15
C TYR A 309 -4.55 -2.41 1.39
N ASP A 310 -3.97 -3.29 0.58
CA ASP A 310 -2.53 -3.58 0.56
C ASP A 310 -1.86 -3.35 -0.81
N ASP A 311 -2.59 -2.84 -1.79
CA ASP A 311 -2.11 -2.66 -3.18
C ASP A 311 -0.80 -1.84 -3.23
N ARG A 312 -0.68 -0.78 -2.40
CA ARG A 312 0.57 0.00 -2.32
C ARG A 312 1.68 -0.75 -1.62
N VAL A 313 1.36 -1.44 -0.52
CA VAL A 313 2.35 -2.23 0.24
C VAL A 313 2.99 -3.29 -0.65
N MET A 314 2.17 -3.96 -1.44
CA MET A 314 2.60 -4.96 -2.42
C MET A 314 3.47 -4.31 -3.50
N THR A 315 3.01 -3.24 -4.13
CA THR A 315 3.78 -2.50 -5.15
C THR A 315 5.15 -2.04 -4.65
N TYR A 316 5.23 -1.49 -3.43
CA TYR A 316 6.50 -1.03 -2.86
C TYR A 316 7.45 -2.19 -2.55
N ALA A 317 6.91 -3.31 -2.07
CA ALA A 317 7.69 -4.50 -1.77
C ALA A 317 8.25 -5.14 -3.06
N GLU A 318 7.48 -5.15 -4.15
CA GLU A 318 7.94 -5.60 -5.47
C GLU A 318 9.07 -4.72 -6.01
N ALA A 319 8.92 -3.38 -5.92
CA ALA A 319 9.97 -2.45 -6.30
C ALA A 319 11.28 -2.75 -5.54
N TRP A 320 11.16 -2.98 -4.23
CA TRP A 320 12.29 -3.27 -3.36
C TRP A 320 12.95 -4.62 -3.68
N ALA A 321 12.16 -5.65 -3.98
CA ALA A 321 12.68 -7.00 -4.25
C ALA A 321 13.58 -7.07 -5.49
N VAL A 322 13.41 -6.18 -6.46
CA VAL A 322 14.26 -6.14 -7.66
C VAL A 322 15.46 -5.20 -7.54
N ARG A 323 15.69 -4.55 -6.38
CA ARG A 323 16.72 -3.52 -6.21
C ARG A 323 18.11 -3.91 -6.72
N ASP A 324 18.49 -5.18 -6.51
CA ASP A 324 19.79 -5.73 -6.89
C ASP A 324 19.78 -6.37 -8.30
N ILE A 325 18.61 -6.49 -8.91
CA ILE A 325 18.39 -7.11 -10.22
C ILE A 325 18.24 -6.04 -11.31
N ALA A 326 17.63 -4.90 -10.98
CA ALA A 326 17.33 -3.82 -11.90
C ALA A 326 18.60 -3.35 -12.65
N ASN A 327 18.68 -3.68 -13.94
CA ASN A 327 19.87 -3.40 -14.73
C ASN A 327 19.76 -2.05 -15.43
N PHE A 328 20.65 -1.13 -15.05
CA PHE A 328 20.76 0.20 -15.64
C PHE A 328 21.91 0.38 -16.63
N GLY A 329 22.64 -0.68 -16.96
CA GLY A 329 23.70 -0.64 -17.96
C GLY A 329 23.17 -0.32 -19.36
N MET A 330 23.94 0.45 -20.13
CA MET A 330 23.87 0.36 -21.59
C MET A 330 24.50 -0.99 -21.96
N GLY A 331 23.76 -1.86 -22.65
CA GLY A 331 24.09 -3.28 -22.81
C GLY A 331 25.58 -3.57 -23.00
N SER A 332 26.17 -4.34 -22.08
CA SER A 332 27.27 -5.22 -22.44
C SER A 332 26.67 -6.59 -22.67
N ALA A 333 26.93 -7.19 -23.83
CA ALA A 333 26.60 -8.57 -24.14
C ALA A 333 26.92 -9.51 -22.95
N PRO A 334 26.17 -10.61 -22.75
CA PRO A 334 26.46 -11.55 -21.69
C PRO A 334 27.94 -11.94 -21.79
N LYS A 335 28.68 -11.77 -20.68
CA LYS A 335 30.06 -12.26 -20.59
C LYS A 335 30.00 -13.75 -20.90
N GLN A 336 30.57 -14.15 -22.04
CA GLN A 336 30.86 -15.55 -22.28
C GLN A 336 31.75 -16.02 -21.14
N THR A 337 31.19 -16.86 -20.27
CA THR A 337 31.97 -17.61 -19.29
C THR A 337 32.85 -18.56 -20.10
N VAL A 338 34.09 -18.15 -20.35
CA VAL A 338 35.12 -19.05 -20.85
C VAL A 338 35.34 -20.08 -19.74
N THR A 339 34.72 -21.24 -19.89
CA THR A 339 35.08 -22.42 -19.13
C THR A 339 36.48 -22.84 -19.58
N GLY A 340 37.50 -22.40 -18.83
CA GLY A 340 38.84 -22.97 -18.93
C GLY A 340 38.79 -24.40 -18.43
N THR A 341 38.94 -25.36 -19.34
CA THR A 341 39.34 -26.73 -19.03
C THR A 341 40.85 -26.76 -18.77
N TRP A 342 41.24 -27.36 -17.64
CA TRP A 342 42.60 -27.80 -17.35
C TRP A 342 43.02 -28.96 -18.26
#